data_AF-A0A822ZXY5-F1
#
_entry.id   AF-A0A822ZXY5-F1
#
_cell.length_a   1.000
_cell.length_b   1.000
_cell.length_c   1.000
_cell.angle_alpha   90.00
_cell.angle_beta   90.00
_cell.angle_gamma   90.00
#
_symmetry.space_group_name_H-M   'P 1'
#
loop_
_entity.id
_entity.type
_entity.pdbx_description
1 polymer ?
#
loop_
_entity_poly.entity_id
_entity_poly.type
_entity_poly.pdbx_seq_one_letter_code
_entity_poly.pdbx_strand_id
1 'polypeptide(L)'
;MMCPYDIGLCRVFTSKKPSSQGKRFWVCAKTQDAGGCKFFSWVTLVDSVTMKVDDGSGPSRINERSSIDTLDEIVAVVQSEKDILDRMFEFCDKLLKRIKDLRIKNS
;
A
#
# COMPACT_ATOMS: atom_id res chain seq x y z
N MET A 1 -1.91 -12.27 -5.98
CA MET A 1 -0.78 -12.83 -6.74
C MET A 1 -1.18 -14.15 -7.38
N MET A 2 -0.86 -14.33 -8.67
CA MET A 2 -1.22 -15.51 -9.47
C MET A 2 -0.11 -16.58 -9.39
N CYS A 3 -0.48 -17.85 -9.37
CA CYS A 3 0.48 -18.95 -9.43
C CYS A 3 1.16 -18.95 -10.81
N PRO A 4 2.50 -19.13 -10.91
CA PRO A 4 3.21 -19.11 -12.21
C PRO A 4 2.80 -20.21 -13.20
N TYR A 5 1.93 -21.14 -12.78
CA TYR A 5 1.36 -22.18 -13.63
C TYR A 5 -0.11 -21.91 -14.01
N ASP A 6 -0.64 -20.72 -13.71
CA ASP A 6 -2.03 -20.31 -14.00
C ASP A 6 -3.11 -21.26 -13.43
N ILE A 7 -2.76 -22.01 -12.40
CA ILE A 7 -3.64 -23.02 -11.79
C ILE A 7 -4.70 -22.41 -10.85
N GLY A 8 -4.80 -21.07 -10.81
CA GLY A 8 -5.76 -20.32 -10.00
C GLY A 8 -5.11 -19.42 -8.94
N LEU A 9 -5.97 -18.82 -8.10
CA LEU A 9 -5.56 -17.91 -7.04
C LEU A 9 -4.77 -18.65 -5.96
N CYS A 10 -3.62 -18.08 -5.57
CA CYS A 10 -2.82 -18.60 -4.46
C CYS A 10 -3.62 -18.54 -3.14
N ARG A 11 -3.38 -19.51 -2.26
CA ARG A 11 -4.00 -19.54 -0.92
C ARG A 11 -3.07 -18.86 0.08
N VAL A 12 -3.66 -18.09 1.00
CA VAL A 12 -2.92 -17.48 2.11
C VAL A 12 -2.92 -18.42 3.31
N PHE A 13 -1.76 -18.57 3.94
CA PHE A 13 -1.62 -19.25 5.22
C PHE A 13 -0.92 -18.34 6.21
N THR A 14 -1.22 -18.54 7.50
CA THR A 14 -0.49 -17.92 8.60
C THR A 14 0.57 -18.88 9.11
N SER A 15 1.82 -18.45 9.13
CA SER A 15 2.92 -19.27 9.63
C SER A 15 2.77 -19.53 11.13
N LYS A 16 2.95 -20.80 11.49
CA LYS A 16 2.95 -21.29 12.88
C LYS A 16 4.37 -21.49 13.41
N LYS A 17 5.40 -21.26 12.59
CA LYS A 17 6.79 -21.46 13.01
C LYS A 17 7.19 -20.35 14.00
N PRO A 18 7.87 -20.64 15.11
CA PRO A 18 8.22 -19.63 16.12
C PRO A 18 8.90 -18.38 15.54
N SER A 19 9.79 -18.56 14.56
CA SER A 19 10.55 -17.47 13.93
C SER A 19 9.75 -16.61 12.93
N SER A 20 8.58 -17.07 12.49
CA SER A 20 7.72 -16.36 11.54
C SER A 20 6.26 -16.39 11.97
N GLN A 21 6.01 -16.61 13.26
CA GLN A 21 4.69 -16.82 13.81
C GLN A 21 3.81 -15.60 13.52
N GLY A 22 2.64 -15.84 12.91
CA GLY A 22 1.71 -14.77 12.53
C GLY A 22 1.98 -14.12 11.18
N LYS A 23 3.13 -14.34 10.53
CA LYS A 23 3.37 -13.86 9.16
C LYS A 23 2.50 -14.64 8.17
N ARG A 24 1.84 -13.93 7.26
CA ARG A 24 1.03 -14.54 6.20
C ARG A 24 1.87 -14.78 4.96
N PHE A 25 1.64 -15.89 4.27
CA PHE A 25 2.33 -16.23 3.04
C PHE A 25 1.38 -16.86 2.02
N TRP A 26 1.62 -16.57 0.76
CA TRP A 26 0.98 -17.16 -0.40
C TRP A 26 1.64 -18.49 -0.73
N VAL A 27 0.84 -19.51 -1.01
CA VAL A 27 1.31 -20.74 -1.67
C VAL A 27 0.35 -21.16 -2.78
N CYS A 28 0.82 -22.07 -3.63
CA CYS A 28 -0.01 -22.72 -4.63
C CYS A 28 -1.26 -23.33 -3.95
N ALA A 29 -2.45 -23.09 -4.51
CA ALA A 29 -3.67 -23.67 -3.98
C ALA A 29 -3.77 -25.18 -4.20
N LYS A 30 -3.08 -25.73 -5.22
CA LYS A 30 -2.94 -27.18 -5.40
C LYS A 30 -1.80 -27.72 -4.54
N THR A 31 -2.02 -28.87 -3.92
CA THR A 31 -0.99 -29.62 -3.19
C THR A 31 0.04 -30.21 -4.16
N GLN A 32 1.26 -30.45 -3.68
CA GLN A 32 2.34 -31.01 -4.52
C GLN A 32 1.97 -32.37 -5.11
N ASP A 33 1.28 -33.21 -4.33
CA ASP A 33 0.82 -34.53 -4.78
C ASP A 33 -0.24 -34.45 -5.90
N ALA A 34 -0.95 -33.32 -6.00
CA ALA A 34 -1.93 -33.05 -7.04
C ALA A 34 -1.34 -32.22 -8.22
N GLY A 35 -0.01 -32.22 -8.37
CA GLY A 35 0.68 -31.45 -9.41
C GLY A 35 0.80 -29.95 -9.12
N GLY A 36 0.63 -29.53 -7.87
CA GLY A 36 0.84 -28.17 -7.42
C GLY A 36 2.32 -27.78 -7.40
N CYS A 37 2.60 -26.50 -7.69
CA CYS A 37 3.98 -26.01 -7.69
C CYS A 37 4.45 -25.64 -6.26
N LYS A 38 5.76 -25.43 -6.11
CA LYS A 38 6.38 -25.04 -4.83
C LYS A 38 6.38 -23.53 -4.59
N PHE A 39 5.44 -22.80 -5.20
CA PHE A 39 5.36 -21.35 -5.05
C PHE A 39 5.16 -20.97 -3.58
N PHE A 40 5.97 -20.01 -3.13
CA PHE A 40 5.95 -19.45 -1.79
C PHE A 40 6.32 -17.97 -1.89
N SER A 41 5.50 -17.09 -1.32
CA SER A 41 5.83 -15.67 -1.19
C SER A 41 5.21 -15.10 0.08
N TRP A 42 5.91 -14.22 0.78
CA TRP A 42 5.34 -13.54 1.93
C TRP A 42 4.30 -12.49 1.49
N VAL A 43 3.22 -12.33 2.24
CA VAL A 43 2.23 -11.27 2.01
C VAL A 43 2.84 -9.92 2.40
N THR A 44 2.79 -8.95 1.49
CA THR A 44 3.23 -7.57 1.72
C THR A 44 2.07 -6.67 2.16
N LEU A 45 2.36 -5.42 2.53
CA LEU A 45 1.34 -4.43 2.85
C LEU A 45 0.51 -4.05 1.60
N VAL A 46 1.14 -3.98 0.43
CA VAL A 46 0.44 -3.77 -0.86
C VAL A 46 -0.53 -4.93 -1.14
N ASP A 47 -0.13 -6.17 -0.85
CA ASP A 47 -1.02 -7.33 -0.93
C ASP A 47 -2.16 -7.25 0.11
N SER A 48 -1.91 -6.64 1.28
CA SER A 48 -2.92 -6.52 2.34
C SER A 48 -3.95 -5.43 2.05
N VAL A 49 -3.57 -4.35 1.35
CA VAL A 49 -4.47 -3.26 0.90
C VAL A 49 -5.37 -3.71 -0.25
N THR A 50 -4.87 -4.58 -1.11
CA THR A 50 -5.61 -5.12 -2.27
C THR A 50 -6.49 -6.33 -1.92
N MET A 51 -6.37 -6.87 -0.70
CA MET A 51 -7.15 -8.01 -0.19
C MET A 51 -8.31 -7.53 0.67
N LYS A 52 -9.42 -7.13 0.04
CA LYS A 52 -10.73 -7.23 0.71
C LYS A 52 -11.16 -8.69 0.69
N VAL A 53 -11.00 -9.37 1.82
CA VAL A 53 -11.76 -10.58 2.11
C VAL A 53 -12.23 -10.52 3.56
N ASP A 54 -13.54 -10.41 3.71
CA ASP A 54 -14.25 -10.73 4.94
C ASP A 54 -13.81 -12.10 5.47
N ASP A 55 -13.25 -12.14 6.68
CA ASP A 55 -13.72 -12.98 7.80
C ASP A 55 -12.80 -12.76 9.01
N GLY A 56 -13.41 -12.53 10.17
CA GLY A 56 -12.81 -11.90 11.33
C GLY A 56 -11.72 -12.71 12.01
N SER A 57 -10.65 -12.03 12.43
CA SER A 57 -10.11 -12.09 13.80
C SER A 57 -8.82 -11.26 13.95
N GLY A 58 -8.90 -10.23 14.81
CA GLY A 58 -7.86 -9.72 15.72
C GLY A 58 -6.48 -9.26 15.19
N PRO A 59 -6.05 -8.00 15.40
CA PRO A 59 -4.74 -7.50 14.98
C PRO A 59 -3.64 -7.72 16.03
N SER A 60 -2.36 -7.73 15.62
CA SER A 60 -1.12 -7.32 16.36
C SER A 60 0.09 -8.23 16.02
N ARG A 61 1.38 -7.85 15.92
CA ARG A 61 2.17 -6.62 16.10
C ARG A 61 3.22 -6.54 14.97
N ILE A 62 3.47 -5.35 14.43
CA ILE A 62 4.35 -5.08 13.27
C ILE A 62 5.78 -4.73 13.70
N ASN A 63 6.79 -5.18 12.94
CA ASN A 63 8.21 -4.91 13.17
C ASN A 63 8.55 -3.47 12.74
N GLU A 64 8.99 -2.65 13.69
CA GLU A 64 9.12 -1.19 13.54
C GLU A 64 9.95 -0.77 12.31
N ARG A 65 11.01 -1.51 11.96
CA ARG A 65 11.88 -1.15 10.82
C ARG A 65 11.20 -1.30 9.45
N SER A 66 10.46 -2.39 9.27
CA SER A 66 9.68 -2.61 8.05
C SER A 66 8.50 -1.65 7.97
N SER A 67 7.98 -1.23 9.12
CA SER A 67 6.98 -0.17 9.19
C SER A 67 7.57 1.19 8.83
N ILE A 68 8.82 1.50 9.21
CA ILE A 68 9.49 2.75 8.83
C ILE A 68 9.69 2.84 7.31
N ASP A 69 10.16 1.78 6.65
CA ASP A 69 10.34 1.81 5.18
C ASP A 69 9.00 2.06 4.43
N THR A 70 7.90 1.46 4.91
CA THR A 70 6.57 1.71 4.35
C THR A 70 6.06 3.11 4.69
N LEU A 71 6.35 3.60 5.90
CA LEU A 71 6.01 4.96 6.29
C LEU A 71 6.75 5.99 5.45
N ASP A 72 8.02 5.76 5.12
CA ASP A 72 8.80 6.62 4.25
C ASP A 72 8.21 6.66 2.83
N GLU A 73 7.77 5.53 2.29
CA GLU A 73 7.05 5.48 1.02
C GLU A 73 5.72 6.26 1.07
N ILE A 74 4.94 6.09 2.13
CA ILE A 74 3.68 6.84 2.33
C ILE A 74 3.95 8.34 2.47
N VAL A 75 4.97 8.71 3.25
CA VAL A 75 5.38 10.10 3.45
C VAL A 75 5.80 10.73 2.14
N ALA A 76 6.54 10.01 1.29
CA ALA A 76 6.94 10.48 -0.03
C ALA A 76 5.72 10.77 -0.92
N VAL A 77 4.71 9.89 -0.92
CA VAL A 77 3.46 10.11 -1.66
C VAL A 77 2.72 11.34 -1.11
N VAL A 78 2.51 11.41 0.20
CA VAL A 78 1.80 12.53 0.83
C VAL A 78 2.51 13.86 0.60
N GLN A 79 3.85 13.88 0.62
CA GLN A 79 4.62 15.07 0.30
C GLN A 79 4.48 15.48 -1.17
N SER A 80 4.41 14.53 -2.10
CA SER A 80 4.15 14.85 -3.50
C SER A 80 2.77 15.49 -3.71
N GLU A 81 1.74 15.00 -3.01
CA GLU A 81 0.39 15.59 -3.04
C GLU A 81 0.37 16.97 -2.40
N LYS A 82 1.07 17.14 -1.28
CA LYS A 82 1.25 18.44 -0.63
C LYS A 82 1.91 19.45 -1.57
N ASP A 83 2.98 19.08 -2.27
CA ASP A 83 3.67 19.96 -3.21
C ASP A 83 2.75 20.43 -4.35
N ILE A 84 1.83 19.56 -4.80
CA ILE A 84 0.81 19.93 -5.80
C ILE A 84 -0.14 20.97 -5.21
N LEU A 85 -0.62 20.76 -3.99
CA LEU A 85 -1.52 21.69 -3.30
C LEU A 85 -0.84 23.04 -3.04
N ASP A 86 0.42 23.03 -2.61
CA ASP A 86 1.21 24.25 -2.37
C ASP A 86 1.38 25.05 -3.65
N ARG A 87 1.66 24.39 -4.79
CA ARG A 87 1.72 25.06 -6.11
C ARG A 87 0.39 25.67 -6.52
N MET A 88 -0.72 24.98 -6.27
CA MET A 88 -2.06 25.48 -6.58
C MET A 88 -2.40 26.69 -5.70
N PHE A 89 -2.07 26.64 -4.41
CA PHE A 89 -2.29 27.74 -3.49
C PHE A 89 -1.49 28.99 -3.89
N GLU A 90 -0.21 28.82 -4.20
CA GLU A 90 0.66 29.89 -4.72
C GLU A 90 0.12 30.54 -6.00
N PHE A 91 -0.46 29.73 -6.89
CA PHE A 91 -1.11 30.24 -8.09
C PHE A 91 -2.34 31.10 -7.74
N CYS A 92 -3.19 30.62 -6.84
CA CYS A 92 -4.35 31.35 -6.35
C CYS A 92 -3.96 32.68 -5.70
N ASP A 93 -2.93 32.70 -4.85
CA ASP A 93 -2.44 33.92 -4.21
C ASP A 93 -1.92 34.95 -5.21
N LYS A 94 -1.21 34.50 -6.26
CA LYS A 94 -0.78 35.37 -7.37
C LYS A 94 -1.96 35.95 -8.12
N LEU A 95 -3.00 35.16 -8.40
CA LEU A 95 -4.22 35.66 -9.03
C LEU A 95 -4.93 36.68 -8.15
N LEU A 96 -5.10 36.40 -6.86
CA LEU A 96 -5.73 37.31 -5.91
C LEU A 96 -4.97 38.65 -5.81
N LYS A 97 -3.64 38.60 -5.78
CA LYS A 97 -2.80 39.81 -5.82
C LYS A 97 -3.06 40.61 -7.10
N ARG A 98 -3.09 39.94 -8.25
CA ARG A 98 -3.35 40.58 -9.54
C ARG A 98 -4.73 41.26 -9.59
N ILE A 99 -5.76 40.60 -9.05
CA ILE A 99 -7.12 41.15 -8.95
C ILE A 99 -7.15 42.40 -8.08
N LYS A 100 -6.48 42.37 -6.91
CA LYS A 100 -6.38 43.53 -6.01
C LYS A 100 -5.69 44.71 -6.68
N ASP A 101 -4.57 44.47 -7.35
CA ASP A 101 -3.82 45.51 -8.07
C ASP A 101 -4.66 46.14 -9.19
N LEU A 102 -5.41 45.33 -9.93
CA LEU A 102 -6.32 45.81 -10.98
C LEU A 102 -7.48 46.61 -10.40
N ARG A 103 -8.03 46.22 -9.24
CA ARG A 103 -9.07 46.99 -8.57
C ARG A 103 -8.57 48.38 -8.15
N ILE A 104 -7.37 48.46 -7.57
CA ILE A 104 -6.78 49.75 -7.13
C ILE A 104 -6.54 50.69 -8.31
N LYS A 105 -6.07 50.17 -9.45
CA LYS A 105 -5.81 50.99 -10.66
C LYS A 105 -7.06 51.56 -11.32
N ASN A 106 -8.23 50.97 -11.06
CA ASN A 106 -9.51 51.35 -11.68
C ASN A 106 -10.45 52.11 -10.70
N SER A 107 -9.99 52.43 -9.48
CA SER A 107 -10.65 53.38 -8.56
C SER A 107 -9.98 54.74 -8.66
#